data_AF-A0A9Q0BHC1-F1
#
_entry.id   AF-A0A9Q0BHC1-F1
#
_cell.length_a   1.000
_cell.length_b   1.000
_cell.length_c   1.000
_cell.angle_alpha   90.00
_cell.angle_beta   90.00
_cell.angle_gamma   90.00
#
_symmetry.space_group_name_H-M   'P 1'
#
loop_
_entity.id
_entity.type
_entity.pdbx_description
1 polymer ?
#
loop_
_entity_poly.entity_id
_entity_poly.type
_entity_poly.pdbx_seq_one_letter_code
_entity_poly.pdbx_strand_id
1 'polypeptide(L)'
;MTTKRTTGSSDNPIIIDDATPNTTPDILPVDDPDAYSDMDLNATPDTTPGTTPGTTPRTTSGITPAATPDADPTVSGRLEASPVVDGRVADLIRKPLDKTDLDNDSKKKKNYLYPVVGTESLVKIGWSQDAKERESQLKRKCGLRFGDILNPDQPPIKLYERVEKLAHTEFQDQRRKYDCRCGTKDHKEYFYVPAEVAVNATQRWTAFCERGPWDERGNLLPFWEQRLGHYQKTEGSVDWDEFVDATFWDHVLFNVPEASVRMWAQRWPIVCLIQTVYLFYMTYPSQKVAVICMVVIFTIVAELLFAESRFIRGCCKPCVAAWRTTKSKASKHRASVGAEVVD
;
A
#
# COMPACT_ATOMS: atom_id res chain seq x y z
N MET A 1 16.16 21.94 68.54
CA MET A 1 14.87 22.05 69.25
C MET A 1 14.10 23.25 68.69
N THR A 2 13.26 23.00 67.69
CA THR A 2 12.23 23.95 67.24
C THR A 2 11.11 23.12 66.61
N THR A 3 9.91 23.26 67.14
CA THR A 3 8.67 22.55 66.79
C THR A 3 7.84 23.31 65.75
N LYS A 4 6.77 22.64 65.26
CA LYS A 4 5.59 23.13 64.50
C LYS A 4 5.70 23.00 62.97
N ARG A 5 4.63 22.67 62.22
CA ARG A 5 3.20 22.50 62.55
C ARG A 5 2.54 21.70 61.42
N THR A 6 1.65 20.77 61.79
CA THR A 6 0.66 20.13 60.92
C THR A 6 -0.70 20.80 61.19
N THR A 7 -1.40 21.23 60.15
CA THR A 7 -2.84 21.52 60.01
C THR A 7 -3.03 21.83 58.52
N GLY A 8 -3.91 21.24 57.71
CA GLY A 8 -5.18 20.58 57.96
C GLY A 8 -6.25 21.24 57.07
N SER A 9 -7.07 20.42 56.41
CA SER A 9 -8.44 20.73 55.94
C SER A 9 -8.63 21.67 54.73
N SER A 10 -9.18 21.17 53.63
CA SER A 10 -10.64 21.15 53.42
C SER A 10 -10.93 20.65 52.00
N ASP A 11 -11.61 19.51 51.93
CA ASP A 11 -12.29 19.01 50.74
C ASP A 11 -13.46 19.95 50.39
N ASN A 12 -13.66 20.17 49.09
CA ASN A 12 -14.92 20.70 48.56
C ASN A 12 -15.13 20.15 47.14
N PRO A 13 -16.11 19.26 46.90
CA PRO A 13 -16.44 18.82 45.55
C PRO A 13 -17.40 19.83 44.89
N ILE A 14 -17.00 20.31 43.72
CA ILE A 14 -17.86 21.11 42.84
C ILE A 14 -18.83 20.16 42.15
N ILE A 15 -20.10 20.26 42.54
CA ILE A 15 -21.27 19.71 41.85
C ILE A 15 -21.47 20.56 40.59
N ILE A 16 -21.46 19.93 39.41
CA ILE A 16 -21.93 20.55 38.16
C ILE A 16 -23.21 19.82 37.80
N ASP A 17 -24.32 20.54 37.89
CA ASP A 17 -25.63 20.12 37.45
C ASP A 17 -25.66 20.00 35.92
N ASP A 18 -25.92 18.78 35.44
CA ASP A 18 -26.10 18.46 34.02
C ASP A 18 -27.60 18.56 33.69
N ALA A 19 -28.01 19.72 33.16
CA ALA A 19 -29.36 19.95 32.67
C ALA A 19 -29.38 19.87 31.15
N THR A 20 -29.69 18.70 30.61
CA THR A 20 -30.08 18.50 29.20
C THR A 20 -31.55 18.90 28.99
N PRO A 21 -31.87 19.84 28.08
CA PRO A 21 -33.20 19.92 27.51
C PRO A 21 -33.27 19.04 26.25
N ASN A 22 -34.12 18.03 26.38
CA ASN A 22 -34.59 17.12 25.36
C ASN A 22 -35.58 17.88 24.45
N THR A 23 -35.28 18.05 23.17
CA THR A 23 -36.23 18.61 22.20
C THR A 23 -36.28 17.73 20.96
N THR A 24 -37.20 16.77 20.99
CA THR A 24 -37.71 16.02 19.84
C THR A 24 -38.72 16.91 19.11
N PRO A 25 -38.58 17.17 17.80
CA PRO A 25 -39.67 17.71 17.01
C PRO A 25 -40.51 16.57 16.41
N ASP A 26 -41.80 16.61 16.71
CA ASP A 26 -42.86 15.82 16.10
C ASP A 26 -42.89 16.03 14.57
N ILE A 27 -42.88 14.92 13.83
CA ILE A 27 -43.16 14.87 12.39
C ILE A 27 -44.61 14.40 12.24
N LEU A 28 -45.44 15.26 11.65
CA LEU A 28 -46.81 14.94 11.27
C LEU A 28 -46.84 14.01 10.03
N PRO A 29 -47.88 13.17 9.88
CA PRO A 29 -48.05 12.31 8.73
C PRO A 29 -48.61 13.10 7.54
N VAL A 30 -48.09 12.86 6.34
CA VAL A 30 -48.69 13.31 5.09
C VAL A 30 -49.12 12.07 4.31
N ASP A 31 -50.42 12.00 4.06
CA ASP A 31 -51.10 11.00 3.26
C ASP A 31 -50.71 11.06 1.77
N ASP A 32 -50.61 9.87 1.17
CA ASP A 32 -50.77 9.52 -0.25
C ASP A 32 -52.07 10.15 -0.86
N PRO A 33 -52.33 10.21 -2.20
CA PRO A 33 -52.01 9.14 -3.16
C PRO A 33 -51.74 9.53 -4.64
N ASP A 34 -51.28 8.50 -5.38
CA ASP A 34 -51.63 8.11 -6.76
C ASP A 34 -51.08 8.84 -8.01
N ALA A 35 -50.70 7.95 -8.94
CA ALA A 35 -50.86 7.98 -10.40
C ALA A 35 -49.88 8.82 -11.23
N TYR A 36 -49.09 8.12 -12.06
CA TYR A 36 -49.01 8.20 -13.54
C TYR A 36 -47.84 7.27 -13.96
N SER A 37 -48.11 6.03 -14.36
CA SER A 37 -48.35 5.60 -15.76
C SER A 37 -47.08 5.60 -16.63
N ASP A 38 -46.57 4.38 -16.83
CA ASP A 38 -46.04 3.79 -18.07
C ASP A 38 -45.86 4.73 -19.28
N MET A 39 -44.63 4.79 -19.82
CA MET A 39 -44.42 4.72 -21.26
C MET A 39 -43.14 3.96 -21.62
N ASP A 40 -43.38 2.89 -22.39
CA ASP A 40 -42.45 2.00 -23.04
C ASP A 40 -41.65 2.64 -24.21
N LEU A 41 -40.43 2.14 -24.34
CA LEU A 41 -39.73 1.61 -25.53
C LEU A 41 -39.98 2.14 -26.96
N ASN A 42 -38.85 2.13 -27.69
CA ASN A 42 -38.65 2.06 -29.15
C ASN A 42 -38.71 3.36 -29.97
N ALA A 43 -37.56 3.76 -30.52
CA ALA A 43 -37.16 3.39 -31.90
C ALA A 43 -35.96 4.23 -32.40
N THR A 44 -34.84 3.57 -32.66
CA THR A 44 -33.97 3.78 -33.85
C THR A 44 -34.35 2.69 -34.87
N PRO A 45 -34.02 2.74 -36.18
CA PRO A 45 -32.90 3.42 -36.85
C PRO A 45 -33.33 4.15 -38.16
N ASP A 46 -32.43 4.82 -38.88
CA ASP A 46 -31.94 4.50 -40.25
C ASP A 46 -31.75 5.86 -40.97
N THR A 47 -30.97 6.13 -42.03
CA THR A 47 -30.06 5.40 -42.93
C THR A 47 -29.42 6.48 -43.83
N THR A 48 -28.08 6.58 -43.81
CA THR A 48 -27.13 6.54 -44.95
C THR A 48 -27.34 7.51 -46.17
N PRO A 49 -26.54 7.44 -47.28
CA PRO A 49 -25.39 8.28 -47.63
C PRO A 49 -25.55 9.16 -48.90
N GLY A 50 -24.56 10.02 -49.20
CA GLY A 50 -24.44 10.65 -50.52
C GLY A 50 -23.00 11.08 -50.86
N THR A 51 -22.53 10.65 -52.04
CA THR A 51 -21.13 10.53 -52.46
C THR A 51 -20.83 11.37 -53.72
N THR A 52 -19.65 12.02 -53.78
CA THR A 52 -18.81 12.34 -55.00
C THR A 52 -19.34 13.28 -56.11
N PRO A 53 -18.53 13.66 -57.15
CA PRO A 53 -17.13 14.15 -57.22
C PRO A 53 -16.96 15.38 -58.17
N GLY A 54 -15.78 16.03 -58.23
CA GLY A 54 -15.47 17.01 -59.29
C GLY A 54 -14.06 17.60 -59.25
N THR A 55 -13.30 17.45 -60.33
CA THR A 55 -11.83 17.41 -60.39
C THR A 55 -11.21 18.61 -61.13
N THR A 56 -10.05 19.12 -60.62
CA THR A 56 -8.87 19.74 -61.31
C THR A 56 -8.97 21.12 -62.00
N PRO A 57 -7.84 21.80 -62.36
CA PRO A 57 -6.48 21.87 -61.76
C PRO A 57 -5.88 23.32 -61.69
N ARG A 58 -4.71 23.43 -61.03
CA ARG A 58 -3.47 24.10 -61.49
C ARG A 58 -2.90 25.22 -60.60
N THR A 59 -1.82 24.84 -59.89
CA THR A 59 -0.52 25.51 -59.72
C THR A 59 -0.48 26.97 -59.24
N THR A 60 0.15 27.23 -58.09
CA THR A 60 1.36 28.08 -57.95
C THR A 60 1.82 28.14 -56.48
N SER A 61 3.08 27.73 -56.27
CA SER A 61 4.09 28.16 -55.27
C SER A 61 3.74 28.34 -53.79
N GLY A 62 4.24 27.40 -52.99
CA GLY A 62 5.17 27.70 -51.89
C GLY A 62 4.71 28.60 -50.75
N ILE A 63 4.20 27.98 -49.69
CA ILE A 63 4.49 28.29 -48.28
C ILE A 63 4.35 26.96 -47.53
N THR A 64 5.42 26.52 -46.87
CA THR A 64 5.43 25.39 -45.93
C THR A 64 4.59 25.72 -44.70
N PRO A 65 3.49 25.01 -44.39
CA PRO A 65 2.88 25.07 -43.07
C PRO A 65 3.67 24.15 -42.15
N ALA A 66 4.05 24.69 -40.99
CA ALA A 66 4.70 23.98 -39.91
C ALA A 66 3.98 22.65 -39.61
N ALA A 67 4.75 21.57 -39.57
CA ALA A 67 4.30 20.31 -39.00
C ALA A 67 3.92 20.56 -37.54
N THR A 68 2.63 20.47 -37.24
CA THR A 68 2.13 20.26 -35.89
C THR A 68 2.73 18.96 -35.37
N PRO A 69 3.52 18.96 -34.28
CA PRO A 69 3.83 17.72 -33.60
C PRO A 69 2.54 17.26 -32.93
N ASP A 70 2.02 16.11 -33.37
CA ASP A 70 1.05 15.34 -32.61
C ASP A 70 1.73 14.94 -31.27
N ALA A 71 1.60 15.83 -30.29
CA ALA A 71 1.91 15.54 -28.91
C ALA A 71 0.81 14.61 -28.39
N ASP A 72 1.09 13.32 -28.43
CA ASP A 72 0.41 12.30 -27.65
C ASP A 72 0.33 12.76 -26.18
N PRO A 73 -0.86 13.03 -25.62
CA PRO A 73 -1.00 13.42 -24.23
C PRO A 73 -1.08 12.17 -23.37
N THR A 74 -0.14 11.24 -23.52
CA THR A 74 0.16 10.28 -22.46
C THR A 74 1.06 11.00 -21.45
N VAL A 75 0.48 12.03 -20.81
CA VAL A 75 1.01 12.61 -19.58
C VAL A 75 0.79 11.57 -18.50
N SER A 76 1.66 10.57 -18.46
CA SER A 76 1.92 9.82 -17.24
C SER A 76 2.45 10.86 -16.26
N GLY A 77 1.54 11.36 -15.41
CA GLY A 77 1.71 12.51 -14.52
C GLY A 77 2.69 12.25 -13.38
N ARG A 78 3.86 11.69 -13.68
CA ARG A 78 4.96 11.57 -12.75
C ARG A 78 5.62 12.95 -12.67
N LEU A 79 5.35 13.65 -11.57
CA LEU A 79 6.07 14.85 -11.20
C LEU A 79 7.57 14.56 -11.28
N GLU A 80 8.36 15.51 -11.81
CA GLU A 80 9.78 15.30 -12.07
C GLU A 80 10.47 14.70 -10.85
N ALA A 81 11.01 13.51 -11.05
CA ALA A 81 11.47 12.73 -9.94
C ALA A 81 12.84 13.24 -9.47
N SER A 82 12.92 13.56 -8.18
CA SER A 82 14.08 14.18 -7.54
C SER A 82 14.86 13.11 -6.76
N PRO A 83 16.12 12.81 -7.12
CA PRO A 83 16.95 11.85 -6.37
C PRO A 83 17.09 12.20 -4.88
N VAL A 84 16.96 13.50 -4.54
CA VAL A 84 16.98 13.98 -3.15
C VAL A 84 15.73 13.53 -2.39
N VAL A 85 14.56 13.60 -3.03
CA VAL A 85 13.29 13.10 -2.46
C VAL A 85 13.35 11.60 -2.29
N ASP A 86 13.82 10.88 -3.32
CA ASP A 86 13.95 9.42 -3.28
C ASP A 86 14.88 8.96 -2.14
N GLY A 87 15.99 9.68 -1.92
CA GLY A 87 16.87 9.46 -0.77
C GLY A 87 16.15 9.61 0.57
N ARG A 88 15.33 10.66 0.73
CA ARG A 88 14.55 10.89 1.96
C ARG A 88 13.46 9.84 2.18
N VAL A 89 12.79 9.39 1.12
CA VAL A 89 11.82 8.29 1.19
C VAL A 89 12.51 7.02 1.65
N ALA A 90 13.66 6.68 1.06
CA ALA A 90 14.44 5.52 1.46
C ALA A 90 14.91 5.60 2.93
N ASP A 91 15.39 6.76 3.38
CA ASP A 91 15.78 6.98 4.77
C ASP A 91 14.60 6.79 5.74
N LEU A 92 13.39 7.23 5.33
CA LEU A 92 12.18 7.04 6.12
C LEU A 92 11.72 5.57 6.18
N ILE A 93 11.91 4.80 5.11
CA ILE A 93 11.65 3.35 5.07
C ILE A 93 12.60 2.61 6.03
N ARG A 94 13.89 2.95 6.01
CA ARG A 94 14.91 2.36 6.91
C ARG A 94 14.70 2.72 8.37
N LYS A 95 14.17 3.91 8.63
CA LYS A 95 13.95 4.38 10.00
C LYS A 95 13.01 3.43 10.73
N PRO A 96 13.43 2.87 11.89
CA PRO A 96 12.61 1.95 12.65
C PRO A 96 11.21 2.50 12.96
N LEU A 97 10.25 1.59 13.09
CA LEU A 97 8.92 1.93 13.61
C LEU A 97 9.03 2.52 15.02
N ASP A 98 8.27 3.57 15.28
CA ASP A 98 8.21 4.15 16.62
C ASP A 98 7.29 3.30 17.52
N LYS A 99 7.36 3.53 18.84
CA LYS A 99 6.52 2.78 19.79
C LYS A 99 5.04 2.92 19.48
N THR A 100 4.61 4.09 19.02
CA THR A 100 3.23 4.35 18.61
C THR A 100 2.81 3.49 17.42
N ASP A 101 3.66 3.35 16.39
CA ASP A 101 3.45 2.48 15.24
C ASP A 101 3.32 0.99 15.66
N LEU A 102 4.14 0.55 16.64
CA LEU A 102 4.13 -0.82 17.15
C LEU A 102 2.94 -1.11 18.07
N ASP A 103 2.58 -0.17 18.95
CA ASP A 103 1.51 -0.32 19.95
C ASP A 103 0.10 -0.13 19.34
N ASN A 104 0.00 0.34 18.10
CA ASN A 104 -1.25 0.57 17.37
C ASN A 104 -2.01 -0.72 16.98
N ASP A 105 -1.67 -1.87 17.57
CA ASP A 105 -2.17 -3.18 17.18
C ASP A 105 -3.71 -3.31 17.25
N SER A 106 -4.35 -2.45 18.06
CA SER A 106 -5.81 -2.37 18.25
C SER A 106 -6.53 -1.26 17.45
N LYS A 107 -5.81 -0.26 16.89
CA LYS A 107 -6.42 0.95 16.31
C LYS A 107 -6.05 1.11 14.85
N LYS A 108 -6.88 0.55 13.97
CA LYS A 108 -6.79 0.83 12.53
C LYS A 108 -7.48 2.15 12.20
N LYS A 109 -6.85 2.99 11.39
CA LYS A 109 -7.42 4.25 10.87
C LYS A 109 -7.27 4.32 9.37
N LYS A 110 -8.04 5.19 8.72
CA LYS A 110 -7.98 5.40 7.26
C LYS A 110 -7.11 6.61 6.96
N ASN A 111 -6.19 6.48 6.00
CA ASN A 111 -5.64 7.65 5.33
C ASN A 111 -6.72 8.21 4.39
N TYR A 112 -6.87 9.52 4.36
CA TYR A 112 -7.84 10.22 3.53
C TYR A 112 -7.13 11.24 2.65
N LEU A 113 -7.74 11.52 1.51
CA LEU A 113 -7.34 12.58 0.61
C LEU A 113 -8.51 13.51 0.34
N TYR A 114 -8.30 14.80 0.59
CA TYR A 114 -9.29 15.84 0.30
C TYR A 114 -8.76 16.82 -0.75
N PRO A 115 -9.46 17.02 -1.87
CA PRO A 115 -9.15 18.10 -2.79
C PRO A 115 -9.64 19.42 -2.17
N VAL A 116 -8.87 20.48 -2.28
CA VAL A 116 -9.26 21.81 -1.79
C VAL A 116 -10.02 22.55 -2.91
N VAL A 117 -11.26 22.93 -2.64
CA VAL A 117 -12.13 23.59 -3.62
C VAL A 117 -11.62 25.00 -3.93
N GLY A 118 -11.67 25.38 -5.20
CA GLY A 118 -11.25 26.71 -5.67
C GLY A 118 -9.74 26.85 -5.89
N THR A 119 -8.99 25.75 -5.74
CA THR A 119 -7.57 25.67 -6.10
C THR A 119 -7.38 24.46 -7.00
N GLU A 120 -6.93 24.68 -8.22
CA GLU A 120 -6.56 23.58 -9.10
C GLU A 120 -5.41 22.80 -8.46
N SER A 121 -5.51 21.47 -8.41
CA SER A 121 -4.45 20.54 -7.98
C SER A 121 -3.96 20.63 -6.52
N LEU A 122 -4.66 21.32 -5.60
CA LEU A 122 -4.27 21.28 -4.19
C LEU A 122 -4.97 20.15 -3.45
N VAL A 123 -4.19 19.22 -2.93
CA VAL A 123 -4.70 18.06 -2.18
C VAL A 123 -4.18 18.09 -0.75
N LYS A 124 -5.05 17.75 0.19
CA LYS A 124 -4.70 17.47 1.58
C LYS A 124 -4.60 15.97 1.80
N ILE A 125 -3.46 15.49 2.30
CA ILE A 125 -3.23 14.09 2.67
C ILE A 125 -3.14 14.00 4.19
N GLY A 126 -3.96 13.14 4.80
CA GLY A 126 -3.91 12.89 6.25
C GLY A 126 -4.52 11.55 6.65
N TRP A 127 -4.78 11.36 7.94
CA TRP A 127 -5.51 10.20 8.45
C TRP A 127 -6.54 10.58 9.50
N SER A 128 -7.60 9.79 9.61
CA SER A 128 -8.61 9.91 10.66
C SER A 128 -9.30 8.57 10.90
N GLN A 129 -9.96 8.46 12.05
CA GLN A 129 -10.94 7.41 12.28
C GLN A 129 -12.26 7.72 11.57
N ASP A 130 -12.70 8.98 11.62
CA ASP A 130 -13.83 9.52 10.86
C ASP A 130 -13.36 10.70 9.99
N ALA A 131 -13.37 10.52 8.68
CA ALA A 131 -12.93 11.55 7.73
C ALA A 131 -13.89 12.75 7.69
N LYS A 132 -15.20 12.53 7.76
CA LYS A 132 -16.22 13.59 7.67
C LYS A 132 -16.21 14.50 8.90
N GLU A 133 -16.06 13.91 10.08
CA GLU A 133 -15.90 14.69 11.30
C GLU A 133 -14.62 15.55 11.22
N ARG A 134 -13.52 14.94 10.76
CA ARG A 134 -12.24 15.62 10.58
C ARG A 134 -12.33 16.78 9.58
N GLU A 135 -13.04 16.59 8.47
CA GLU A 135 -13.31 17.63 7.49
C GLU A 135 -14.02 18.83 8.10
N SER A 136 -15.07 18.59 8.91
CA SER A 136 -15.82 19.64 9.60
C SER A 136 -14.93 20.44 10.55
N GLN A 137 -14.05 19.76 11.29
CA GLN A 137 -13.07 20.41 12.15
C GLN A 137 -12.08 21.28 11.34
N LEU A 138 -11.60 20.78 10.19
CA LEU A 138 -10.69 21.50 9.32
C LEU A 138 -11.35 22.73 8.69
N LYS A 139 -12.60 22.60 8.21
CA LYS A 139 -13.41 23.73 7.71
C LYS A 139 -13.52 24.83 8.76
N ARG A 140 -13.88 24.47 10.00
CA ARG A 140 -14.02 25.41 11.11
C ARG A 140 -12.70 26.08 11.50
N LYS A 141 -11.60 25.32 11.60
CA LYS A 141 -10.31 25.83 12.09
C LYS A 141 -9.52 26.57 11.02
N CYS A 142 -9.46 26.03 9.81
CA CYS A 142 -8.58 26.53 8.74
C CYS A 142 -9.32 27.42 7.73
N GLY A 143 -10.66 27.36 7.68
CA GLY A 143 -11.47 28.14 6.73
C GLY A 143 -11.38 27.65 5.28
N LEU A 144 -10.77 26.48 5.05
CA LEU A 144 -10.68 25.86 3.72
C LEU A 144 -11.96 25.08 3.40
N ARG A 145 -12.34 25.08 2.12
CA ARG A 145 -13.41 24.23 1.59
C ARG A 145 -12.79 23.01 0.94
N PHE A 146 -13.37 21.84 1.19
CA PHE A 146 -12.92 20.57 0.63
C PHE A 146 -14.01 20.01 -0.27
N GLY A 147 -13.60 19.32 -1.33
CA GLY A 147 -14.49 18.50 -2.16
C GLY A 147 -14.64 17.12 -1.55
N ASP A 148 -15.21 16.20 -2.33
CA ASP A 148 -15.38 14.81 -1.88
C ASP A 148 -14.05 14.09 -1.65
N ILE A 149 -14.07 13.10 -0.76
CA ILE A 149 -12.92 12.24 -0.48
C ILE A 149 -12.51 11.52 -1.76
N LEU A 150 -11.24 11.58 -2.14
CA LEU A 150 -10.73 10.97 -3.37
C LEU A 150 -10.54 9.46 -3.28
N ASN A 151 -10.41 8.93 -2.07
CA ASN A 151 -10.11 7.52 -1.79
C ASN A 151 -11.10 6.88 -0.79
N PRO A 152 -12.43 6.93 -1.05
CA PRO A 152 -13.45 6.49 -0.08
C PRO A 152 -13.30 5.01 0.30
N ASP A 153 -12.81 4.20 -0.64
CA ASP A 153 -12.67 2.75 -0.51
C ASP A 153 -11.38 2.30 0.19
N GLN A 154 -10.51 3.24 0.59
CA GLN A 154 -9.26 2.88 1.24
C GLN A 154 -9.52 2.14 2.57
N PRO A 155 -8.95 0.93 2.75
CA PRO A 155 -9.14 0.17 3.97
C PRO A 155 -8.44 0.83 5.16
N PRO A 156 -8.97 0.67 6.39
CA PRO A 156 -8.25 1.05 7.59
C PRO A 156 -6.98 0.21 7.76
N ILE A 157 -5.84 0.86 7.99
CA ILE A 157 -4.53 0.23 8.19
C ILE A 157 -3.98 0.56 9.58
N LYS A 158 -3.09 -0.29 10.11
CA LYS A 158 -2.40 -0.07 11.41
C LYS A 158 -1.33 1.01 11.31
N LEU A 159 -0.53 0.99 10.25
CA LEU A 159 0.59 1.90 10.01
C LEU A 159 0.17 3.19 9.29
N TYR A 160 -1.01 3.73 9.61
CA TYR A 160 -1.59 4.89 8.92
C TYR A 160 -0.70 6.14 9.01
N GLU A 161 -0.01 6.36 10.13
CA GLU A 161 0.94 7.47 10.26
C GLU A 161 2.16 7.29 9.38
N ARG A 162 2.63 6.05 9.25
CA ARG A 162 3.78 5.73 8.38
C ARG A 162 3.43 5.93 6.91
N VAL A 163 2.24 5.49 6.49
CA VAL A 163 1.70 5.75 5.14
C VAL A 163 1.63 7.25 4.86
N GLU A 164 1.09 8.03 5.79
CA GLU A 164 1.02 9.49 5.65
C GLU A 164 2.41 10.11 5.53
N LYS A 165 3.34 9.77 6.44
CA LYS A 165 4.71 10.28 6.43
C LYS A 165 5.44 9.93 5.12
N LEU A 166 5.24 8.73 4.58
CA LEU A 166 5.82 8.31 3.30
C LEU A 166 5.27 9.15 2.14
N ALA A 167 3.95 9.27 2.03
CA ALA A 167 3.32 10.10 1.00
C ALA A 167 3.72 11.59 1.10
N HIS A 168 3.79 12.14 2.32
CA HIS A 168 4.27 13.52 2.53
C HIS A 168 5.73 13.71 2.12
N THR A 169 6.57 12.70 2.34
CA THR A 169 7.99 12.75 2.00
C THR A 169 8.18 12.68 0.48
N GLU A 170 7.42 11.82 -0.21
CA GLU A 170 7.40 11.75 -1.67
C GLU A 170 6.98 13.08 -2.32
N PHE A 171 6.01 13.79 -1.72
CA PHE A 171 5.52 15.07 -2.23
C PHE A 171 6.15 16.30 -1.58
N GLN A 172 7.30 16.15 -0.91
CA GLN A 172 7.85 17.22 -0.08
C GLN A 172 8.15 18.50 -0.86
N ASP A 173 8.57 18.37 -2.12
CA ASP A 173 8.94 19.52 -2.97
C ASP A 173 7.69 20.22 -3.55
N GLN A 174 6.54 19.54 -3.61
CA GLN A 174 5.24 20.07 -4.05
C GLN A 174 4.41 20.62 -2.88
N ARG A 175 4.99 20.66 -1.68
CA ARG A 175 4.30 21.11 -0.48
C ARG A 175 3.93 22.60 -0.56
N ARG A 176 2.65 22.91 -0.32
CA ARG A 176 2.15 24.29 -0.24
C ARG A 176 2.61 24.96 1.05
N LYS A 177 3.37 26.06 0.91
CA LYS A 177 3.73 26.95 2.02
C LYS A 177 2.75 28.12 2.06
N TYR A 178 2.04 28.30 3.18
CA TYR A 178 1.14 29.43 3.39
C TYR A 178 0.82 29.62 4.88
N ASP A 179 0.57 30.86 5.27
CA ASP A 179 0.05 31.19 6.59
C ASP A 179 -1.45 30.86 6.65
N CYS A 180 -1.81 29.91 7.51
CA CYS A 180 -3.19 29.50 7.66
C CYS A 180 -3.92 30.33 8.73
N ARG A 181 -5.22 30.54 8.55
CA ARG A 181 -6.10 31.21 9.52
C ARG A 181 -6.03 30.60 10.91
N CYS A 182 -5.73 29.30 11.02
CA CYS A 182 -5.59 28.64 12.32
C CYS A 182 -4.30 29.02 13.09
N GLY A 183 -3.49 29.95 12.57
CA GLY A 183 -2.22 30.39 13.17
C GLY A 183 -1.02 29.49 12.85
N THR A 184 -1.25 28.37 12.15
CA THR A 184 -0.17 27.51 11.66
C THR A 184 0.46 28.13 10.43
N LYS A 185 1.76 28.46 10.53
CA LYS A 185 2.54 29.10 9.45
C LYS A 185 2.85 28.19 8.26
N ASP A 186 2.85 26.88 8.49
CA ASP A 186 3.29 25.93 7.48
C ASP A 186 2.66 24.55 7.73
N HIS A 187 1.49 24.30 7.14
CA HIS A 187 0.88 22.97 7.22
C HIS A 187 1.70 21.95 6.42
N LYS A 188 1.97 20.79 7.01
CA LYS A 188 2.75 19.71 6.37
C LYS A 188 1.96 18.86 5.38
N GLU A 189 0.65 19.05 5.36
CA GLU A 189 -0.31 18.09 4.83
C GLU A 189 -0.93 18.53 3.48
N TYR A 190 -0.48 19.64 2.88
CA TYR A 190 -1.08 20.20 1.65
C TYR A 190 -0.06 20.24 0.51
N PHE A 191 -0.44 19.73 -0.66
CA PHE A 191 0.47 19.50 -1.79
C PHE A 191 -0.18 19.91 -3.12
N TYR A 192 0.60 20.58 -3.99
CA TYR A 192 0.21 20.92 -5.36
C TYR A 192 0.49 19.73 -6.29
N VAL A 193 -0.42 18.77 -6.30
CA VAL A 193 -0.31 17.53 -7.05
C VAL A 193 -1.66 17.14 -7.65
N PRO A 194 -1.71 16.53 -8.86
CA PRO A 194 -2.96 15.99 -9.38
C PRO A 194 -3.59 14.99 -8.42
N ALA A 195 -4.93 15.00 -8.34
CA ALA A 195 -5.69 14.14 -7.43
C ALA A 195 -5.34 12.65 -7.59
N GLU A 196 -5.25 12.18 -8.84
CA GLU A 196 -4.90 10.81 -9.19
C GLU A 196 -3.50 10.42 -8.68
N VAL A 197 -2.51 11.30 -8.87
CA VAL A 197 -1.13 11.06 -8.41
C VAL A 197 -1.08 10.89 -6.90
N ALA A 198 -1.82 11.74 -6.16
CA ALA A 198 -1.89 11.64 -4.70
C ALA A 198 -2.58 10.35 -4.23
N VAL A 199 -3.65 9.93 -4.92
CA VAL A 199 -4.36 8.67 -4.64
C VAL A 199 -3.45 7.49 -4.87
N ASN A 200 -2.78 7.42 -6.04
CA ASN A 200 -1.87 6.33 -6.40
C ASN A 200 -0.73 6.20 -5.39
N ALA A 201 -0.08 7.30 -5.03
CA ALA A 201 1.00 7.28 -4.03
C ALA A 201 0.50 6.80 -2.66
N THR A 202 -0.65 7.28 -2.20
CA THR A 202 -1.20 6.86 -0.91
C THR A 202 -1.58 5.38 -0.91
N GLN A 203 -2.19 4.88 -1.99
CA GLN A 203 -2.53 3.46 -2.16
C GLN A 203 -1.29 2.59 -2.20
N ARG A 204 -0.25 3.00 -2.94
CA ARG A 204 1.04 2.31 -3.00
C ARG A 204 1.67 2.17 -1.62
N TRP A 205 1.78 3.25 -0.85
CA TRP A 205 2.35 3.19 0.50
C TRP A 205 1.51 2.39 1.47
N THR A 206 0.19 2.40 1.29
CA THR A 206 -0.73 1.52 2.04
C THR A 206 -0.42 0.06 1.75
N ALA A 207 -0.35 -0.33 0.47
CA ALA A 207 -0.02 -1.69 0.06
C ALA A 207 1.37 -2.13 0.56
N PHE A 208 2.37 -1.24 0.50
CA PHE A 208 3.68 -1.49 1.07
C PHE A 208 3.61 -1.81 2.57
N CYS A 209 2.92 -0.98 3.35
CA CYS A 209 2.78 -1.17 4.78
C CYS A 209 1.98 -2.45 5.14
N GLU A 210 0.99 -2.83 4.33
CA GLU A 210 0.22 -4.07 4.52
C GLU A 210 1.03 -5.34 4.29
N ARG A 211 2.07 -5.29 3.44
CA ARG A 211 3.01 -6.40 3.25
C ARG A 211 3.90 -6.68 4.48
N GLY A 212 3.85 -5.81 5.50
CA GLY A 212 4.58 -5.98 6.75
C GLY A 212 6.11 -5.95 6.55
N PRO A 213 6.68 -4.84 6.06
CA PRO A 213 8.09 -4.79 5.70
C PRO A 213 9.03 -4.65 6.91
N TRP A 214 8.49 -4.47 8.11
CA TRP A 214 9.24 -4.39 9.36
C TRP A 214 8.99 -5.60 10.26
N ASP A 215 9.99 -5.93 11.09
CA ASP A 215 9.90 -6.96 12.13
C ASP A 215 9.15 -6.47 13.39
N GLU A 216 8.99 -7.36 14.38
CA GLU A 216 8.33 -7.06 15.66
C GLU A 216 9.03 -5.96 16.49
N ARG A 217 10.31 -5.69 16.19
CA ARG A 217 11.09 -4.62 16.83
C ARG A 217 11.03 -3.32 16.02
N GLY A 218 10.30 -3.31 14.91
CA GLY A 218 10.17 -2.17 14.02
C GLY A 218 11.33 -1.99 13.04
N ASN A 219 12.29 -2.92 12.95
CA ASN A 219 13.40 -2.83 12.00
C ASN A 219 12.98 -3.33 10.63
N LEU A 220 13.51 -2.74 9.57
CA LEU A 220 13.22 -3.17 8.21
C LEU A 220 13.73 -4.61 8.00
N LEU A 221 12.90 -5.48 7.42
CA LEU A 221 13.29 -6.86 7.16
C LEU A 221 14.43 -6.91 6.12
N PRO A 222 15.37 -7.87 6.24
CA PRO A 222 16.52 -7.96 5.33
C PRO A 222 16.18 -7.98 3.84
N PHE A 223 15.05 -8.62 3.47
CA PHE A 223 14.54 -8.63 2.11
C PHE A 223 14.31 -7.21 1.56
N TRP A 224 13.60 -6.38 2.34
CA TRP A 224 13.27 -5.02 1.94
C TRP A 224 14.48 -4.10 1.98
N GLU A 225 15.40 -4.29 2.94
CA GLU A 225 16.66 -3.55 3.00
C GLU A 225 17.52 -3.82 1.76
N GLN A 226 17.69 -5.08 1.37
CA GLN A 226 18.43 -5.42 0.15
C GLN A 226 17.74 -4.86 -1.09
N ARG A 227 16.41 -5.02 -1.22
CA ARG A 227 15.64 -4.51 -2.36
C ARG A 227 15.82 -2.99 -2.48
N LEU A 228 15.67 -2.26 -1.37
CA LEU A 228 15.86 -0.81 -1.33
C LEU A 228 17.30 -0.42 -1.73
N GLY A 229 18.29 -1.18 -1.27
CA GLY A 229 19.70 -0.98 -1.63
C GLY A 229 20.01 -1.22 -3.12
N HIS A 230 19.25 -2.06 -3.82
CA HIS A 230 19.38 -2.22 -5.28
C HIS A 230 18.86 -0.99 -6.03
N TYR A 231 17.68 -0.48 -5.68
CA TYR A 231 17.08 0.69 -6.34
C TYR A 231 17.87 1.99 -6.10
N GLN A 232 18.55 2.12 -4.96
CA GLN A 232 19.41 3.29 -4.72
C GLN A 232 20.72 3.28 -5.54
N LYS A 233 21.16 2.11 -6.02
CA LYS A 233 22.40 1.99 -6.80
C LYS A 233 22.19 2.23 -8.29
N THR A 234 20.98 1.98 -8.79
CA THR A 234 20.62 2.31 -10.16
C THR A 234 20.58 3.83 -10.32
N GLU A 235 21.42 4.37 -11.21
CA GLU A 235 21.44 5.81 -11.51
C GLU A 235 20.08 6.22 -12.11
N GLY A 236 19.32 7.02 -11.37
CA GLY A 236 18.01 7.49 -11.79
C GLY A 236 17.06 7.75 -10.64
N SER A 237 15.83 8.12 -10.97
CA SER A 237 14.74 8.11 -10.00
C SER A 237 14.33 6.68 -9.68
N VAL A 238 14.02 6.43 -8.42
CA VAL A 238 13.46 5.18 -7.96
C VAL A 238 12.01 5.06 -8.44
N ASP A 239 11.70 3.99 -9.15
CA ASP A 239 10.32 3.59 -9.38
C ASP A 239 9.74 2.94 -8.13
N TRP A 240 9.02 3.74 -7.35
CA TRP A 240 8.42 3.28 -6.10
C TRP A 240 7.29 2.26 -6.32
N ASP A 241 6.60 2.30 -7.47
CA ASP A 241 5.56 1.31 -7.80
C ASP A 241 6.20 -0.06 -8.03
N GLU A 242 7.29 -0.12 -8.79
CA GLU A 242 8.08 -1.33 -8.98
C GLU A 242 8.72 -1.83 -7.67
N PHE A 243 9.24 -0.92 -6.83
CA PHE A 243 9.81 -1.27 -5.54
C PHE A 243 8.78 -1.96 -4.63
N VAL A 244 7.56 -1.39 -4.52
CA VAL A 244 6.50 -1.90 -3.64
C VAL A 244 5.89 -3.20 -4.17
N ASP A 245 5.84 -3.39 -5.48
CA ASP A 245 5.34 -4.62 -6.09
C ASP A 245 6.37 -5.76 -6.08
N ALA A 246 6.79 -6.15 -4.88
CA ALA A 246 7.62 -7.33 -4.68
C ALA A 246 6.85 -8.59 -5.11
N THR A 247 7.36 -9.27 -6.14
CA THR A 247 6.75 -10.51 -6.62
C THR A 247 7.08 -11.67 -5.67
N PHE A 248 6.29 -12.74 -5.74
CA PHE A 248 6.62 -13.97 -5.02
C PHE A 248 8.02 -14.49 -5.39
N TRP A 249 8.41 -14.36 -6.66
CA TRP A 249 9.73 -14.78 -7.13
C TRP A 249 10.87 -13.95 -6.55
N ASP A 250 10.67 -12.66 -6.28
CA ASP A 250 11.67 -11.82 -5.61
C ASP A 250 12.00 -12.35 -4.21
N HIS A 251 10.97 -12.73 -3.46
CA HIS A 251 11.15 -13.35 -2.16
C HIS A 251 11.84 -14.72 -2.26
N VAL A 252 11.47 -15.53 -3.25
CA VAL A 252 12.15 -16.83 -3.47
C VAL A 252 13.62 -16.61 -3.77
N LEU A 253 13.95 -15.76 -4.75
CA LEU A 253 15.32 -15.47 -5.18
C LEU A 253 16.18 -14.88 -4.06
N PHE A 254 15.63 -13.97 -3.24
CA PHE A 254 16.34 -13.44 -2.07
C PHE A 254 16.73 -14.56 -1.07
N ASN A 255 15.87 -15.56 -0.90
CA ASN A 255 16.13 -16.69 -0.02
C ASN A 255 16.96 -17.81 -0.70
N VAL A 256 17.18 -17.75 -2.03
CA VAL A 256 17.96 -18.78 -2.74
C VAL A 256 19.37 -18.91 -2.20
N PRO A 257 20.16 -17.87 -1.89
CA PRO A 257 21.49 -18.04 -1.30
C PRO A 257 21.46 -18.81 0.02
N GLU A 258 20.53 -18.50 0.94
CA GLU A 258 20.43 -19.21 2.22
C GLU A 258 19.90 -20.64 2.05
N ALA A 259 18.87 -20.82 1.23
CA ALA A 259 18.32 -22.12 0.89
C ALA A 259 19.35 -22.97 0.14
N SER A 260 20.08 -22.38 -0.79
CA SER A 260 21.14 -23.04 -1.55
C SER A 260 22.31 -23.36 -0.65
N VAL A 261 22.83 -22.48 0.20
CA VAL A 261 23.90 -22.82 1.16
C VAL A 261 23.46 -23.96 2.08
N ARG A 262 22.21 -23.95 2.57
CA ARG A 262 21.67 -25.03 3.40
C ARG A 262 21.51 -26.34 2.62
N MET A 263 20.99 -26.26 1.39
CA MET A 263 20.87 -27.40 0.48
C MET A 263 22.26 -27.94 0.09
N TRP A 264 23.22 -27.07 -0.21
CA TRP A 264 24.59 -27.41 -0.57
C TRP A 264 25.33 -28.02 0.62
N ALA A 265 25.17 -27.50 1.84
CA ALA A 265 25.75 -28.11 3.04
C ALA A 265 25.18 -29.51 3.32
N GLN A 266 23.87 -29.72 3.11
CA GLN A 266 23.25 -31.03 3.29
C GLN A 266 23.44 -31.99 2.11
N ARG A 267 23.65 -31.47 0.90
CA ARG A 267 23.77 -32.25 -0.34
C ARG A 267 25.18 -32.31 -0.92
N TRP A 268 26.17 -31.70 -0.27
CA TRP A 268 27.58 -31.89 -0.59
C TRP A 268 27.95 -33.39 -0.66
N PRO A 269 27.49 -34.26 0.25
CA PRO A 269 27.74 -35.71 0.13
C PRO A 269 27.19 -36.31 -1.17
N ILE A 270 26.06 -35.79 -1.67
CA ILE A 270 25.42 -36.27 -2.90
C ILE A 270 26.23 -35.83 -4.13
N VAL A 271 26.69 -34.57 -4.15
CA VAL A 271 27.58 -34.06 -5.20
C VAL A 271 28.88 -34.86 -5.23
N CYS A 272 29.49 -35.13 -4.07
CA CYS A 272 30.67 -35.98 -3.97
C CYS A 272 30.42 -37.41 -4.45
N LEU A 273 29.24 -37.97 -4.18
CA LEU A 273 28.88 -39.32 -4.62
C LEU A 273 28.71 -39.39 -6.14
N ILE A 274 28.02 -38.41 -6.74
CA ILE A 274 27.90 -38.28 -8.20
C ILE A 274 29.28 -38.12 -8.85
N GLN A 275 30.14 -37.25 -8.29
CA GLN A 275 31.51 -37.06 -8.77
C GLN A 275 32.34 -38.35 -8.66
N THR A 276 32.18 -39.11 -7.58
CA THR A 276 32.88 -40.39 -7.38
C THR A 276 32.43 -41.43 -8.41
N VAL A 277 31.11 -41.53 -8.67
CA VAL A 277 30.54 -42.41 -9.70
C VAL A 277 31.04 -42.02 -11.09
N TYR A 278 31.10 -40.72 -11.40
CA TYR A 278 31.63 -40.21 -12.66
C TYR A 278 33.11 -40.56 -12.84
N LEU A 279 33.95 -40.33 -11.82
CA LEU A 279 35.37 -40.68 -11.87
C LEU A 279 35.59 -42.19 -11.98
N PHE A 280 34.78 -43.00 -11.31
CA PHE A 280 34.82 -44.46 -11.41
C PHE A 280 34.48 -44.93 -12.84
N TYR A 281 33.46 -44.34 -13.47
CA TYR A 281 33.12 -44.60 -14.87
C TYR A 281 34.25 -44.23 -15.83
N MET A 282 34.85 -43.06 -15.66
CA MET A 282 35.97 -42.60 -16.49
C MET A 282 37.21 -43.49 -16.36
N THR A 283 37.43 -44.07 -15.17
CA THR A 283 38.59 -44.96 -14.92
C THR A 283 38.37 -46.36 -15.49
N TYR A 284 37.12 -46.86 -15.53
CA TYR A 284 36.79 -48.21 -15.98
C TYR A 284 35.64 -48.22 -17.02
N PRO A 285 35.90 -47.77 -18.26
CA PRO A 285 34.87 -47.68 -19.28
C PRO A 285 34.47 -49.08 -19.79
N SER A 286 33.46 -49.67 -19.16
CA SER A 286 32.83 -50.92 -19.62
C SER A 286 31.31 -50.78 -19.59
N GLN A 287 30.60 -51.52 -20.45
CA GLN A 287 29.13 -51.50 -20.48
C GLN A 287 28.52 -51.88 -19.13
N LYS A 288 29.15 -52.82 -18.41
CA LYS A 288 28.69 -53.24 -17.08
C LYS A 288 28.82 -52.10 -16.06
N VAL A 289 29.93 -51.38 -16.07
CA VAL A 289 30.15 -50.20 -15.20
C VAL A 289 29.18 -49.09 -15.55
N ALA A 290 28.89 -48.84 -16.83
CA ALA A 290 27.91 -47.86 -17.27
C ALA A 290 26.51 -48.13 -16.69
N VAL A 291 26.03 -49.38 -16.76
CA VAL A 291 24.72 -49.77 -16.21
C VAL A 291 24.68 -49.57 -14.70
N ILE A 292 25.74 -49.95 -13.97
CA ILE A 292 25.82 -49.76 -12.52
C ILE A 292 25.79 -48.26 -12.17
N CYS A 293 26.55 -47.43 -12.88
CA CYS A 293 26.57 -45.98 -12.67
C CYS A 293 25.19 -45.36 -12.92
N MET A 294 24.49 -45.78 -13.98
CA MET A 294 23.14 -45.31 -14.30
C MET A 294 22.13 -45.68 -13.22
N VAL A 295 22.18 -46.90 -12.68
CA VAL A 295 21.30 -47.32 -11.57
C VAL A 295 21.58 -46.47 -10.33
N VAL A 296 22.84 -46.29 -9.97
CA VAL A 296 23.22 -45.48 -8.80
C VAL A 296 22.76 -44.02 -8.96
N ILE A 297 23.01 -43.41 -10.12
CA ILE A 297 22.54 -42.05 -10.42
C ILE A 297 21.01 -41.98 -10.35
N PHE A 298 20.30 -42.93 -10.94
CA PHE A 298 18.84 -42.96 -10.91
C PHE A 298 18.29 -43.09 -9.48
N THR A 299 18.89 -43.93 -8.63
CA THR A 299 18.51 -44.05 -7.22
C THR A 299 18.74 -42.75 -6.45
N ILE A 300 19.87 -42.07 -6.68
CA ILE A 300 20.15 -40.76 -6.08
C ILE A 300 19.12 -39.73 -6.52
N VAL A 301 18.83 -39.65 -7.82
CA VAL A 301 17.85 -38.70 -8.38
C VAL A 301 16.44 -39.00 -7.83
N ALA A 302 16.05 -40.27 -7.74
CA ALA A 302 14.77 -40.66 -7.14
C ALA A 302 14.68 -40.21 -5.68
N GLU A 303 15.69 -40.48 -4.86
CA GLU A 303 15.73 -40.02 -3.46
C GLU A 303 15.72 -38.49 -3.34
N LEU A 304 16.39 -37.77 -4.24
CA LEU A 304 16.35 -36.30 -4.28
C LEU A 304 14.93 -35.79 -4.57
N LEU A 305 14.26 -36.35 -5.59
CA LEU A 305 12.89 -36.00 -5.96
C LEU A 305 11.91 -36.37 -4.83
N PHE A 306 12.10 -37.52 -4.18
CA PHE A 306 11.28 -37.91 -3.02
C PHE A 306 11.52 -37.00 -1.82
N ALA A 307 12.76 -36.63 -1.52
CA ALA A 307 13.11 -35.72 -0.44
C ALA A 307 12.51 -34.33 -0.67
N GLU A 308 12.53 -33.81 -1.90
CA GLU A 308 11.87 -32.55 -2.25
C GLU A 308 10.35 -32.63 -2.08
N SER A 309 9.73 -33.74 -2.50
CA SER A 309 8.29 -33.95 -2.28
C SER A 309 7.91 -34.01 -0.80
N ARG A 310 8.82 -34.48 0.07
CA ARG A 310 8.64 -34.48 1.54
C ARG A 310 8.90 -33.10 2.13
N PHE A 311 9.89 -32.37 1.63
CA PHE A 311 10.20 -31.01 2.05
C PHE A 311 9.05 -30.05 1.72
N ILE A 312 8.52 -30.08 0.49
CA ILE A 312 7.37 -29.28 0.07
C ILE A 312 6.13 -29.63 0.94
N ARG A 313 5.89 -30.92 1.20
CA ARG A 313 4.81 -31.34 2.11
C ARG A 313 5.07 -30.99 3.58
N GLY A 314 6.33 -30.87 4.00
CA GLY A 314 6.76 -30.53 5.35
C GLY A 314 6.67 -29.04 5.63
N CYS A 315 7.11 -28.18 4.72
CA CYS A 315 7.07 -26.72 4.83
C CYS A 315 5.64 -26.15 4.74
N CYS A 316 4.74 -26.81 3.99
CA CYS A 316 3.33 -26.41 3.97
C CYS A 316 2.59 -26.67 5.30
N LYS A 317 2.98 -27.65 6.11
CA LYS A 317 2.25 -27.98 7.35
C LYS A 317 2.32 -26.86 8.42
N PRO A 318 3.48 -26.29 8.78
CA PRO A 318 3.54 -25.20 9.75
C PRO A 318 2.97 -23.89 9.19
N CYS A 319 3.17 -23.54 7.91
CA CYS A 319 2.56 -22.34 7.33
C CYS A 319 1.02 -22.42 7.26
N VAL A 320 0.45 -23.58 6.87
CA VAL A 320 -1.00 -23.79 6.84
C VAL A 320 -1.58 -23.90 8.26
N ALA A 321 -0.85 -24.48 9.22
CA ALA A 321 -1.26 -24.51 10.62
C ALA A 321 -1.22 -23.12 11.26
N ALA A 322 -0.17 -22.33 11.03
CA ALA A 322 -0.06 -20.94 11.48
C ALA A 322 -1.22 -20.09 10.92
N TRP A 323 -1.53 -20.24 9.63
CA TRP A 323 -2.66 -19.54 8.99
C TRP A 323 -4.05 -19.97 9.52
N ARG A 324 -4.24 -21.25 9.88
CA ARG A 324 -5.48 -21.72 10.51
C ARG A 324 -5.63 -21.22 11.95
N THR A 325 -4.54 -21.18 12.72
CA THR A 325 -4.59 -20.70 14.11
C THR A 325 -4.87 -19.20 14.21
N THR A 326 -4.34 -18.39 13.29
CA THR A 326 -4.65 -16.95 13.23
C THR A 326 -6.09 -16.69 12.81
N LYS A 327 -6.66 -17.43 11.84
CA LYS A 327 -8.10 -17.35 11.52
C LYS A 327 -9.01 -17.78 12.68
N SER A 328 -8.64 -18.82 13.43
CA SER A 328 -9.42 -19.30 14.57
C SER A 328 -9.44 -18.29 15.73
N LYS A 329 -8.31 -17.65 16.04
CA LYS A 329 -8.24 -16.57 17.05
C LYS A 329 -9.02 -15.33 16.61
N ALA A 330 -8.95 -14.94 15.34
CA ALA A 330 -9.71 -13.81 14.80
C ALA A 330 -11.24 -14.04 14.83
N SER A 331 -11.70 -15.29 14.60
CA SER A 331 -13.12 -15.66 14.69
C SER A 331 -13.64 -15.64 16.14
N LYS A 332 -12.89 -16.19 17.10
CA LYS A 332 -13.28 -16.16 18.52
C LYS A 332 -13.31 -14.75 19.11
N HIS A 333 -12.41 -13.87 18.69
CA HIS A 333 -12.40 -12.48 19.14
C HIS A 333 -13.58 -11.65 18.58
N ARG A 334 -14.13 -12.05 17.42
CA ARG A 334 -15.33 -11.42 16.84
C ARG A 334 -16.61 -11.87 17.55
N ALA A 335 -16.63 -13.08 18.11
CA ALA A 335 -17.76 -13.60 18.86
C ALA A 335 -17.85 -13.03 20.28
N SER A 336 -16.73 -12.71 20.95
CA SER A 336 -16.76 -12.13 22.30
C SER A 336 -17.15 -10.65 22.30
N VAL A 337 -16.75 -9.88 21.27
CA VAL A 337 -17.05 -8.44 21.17
C VAL A 337 -18.51 -8.18 20.76
N GLY A 338 -19.19 -9.16 20.14
CA GLY A 338 -20.62 -9.06 19.82
C GLY A 338 -21.56 -9.31 21.01
N ALA A 339 -21.07 -9.88 22.11
CA ALA A 339 -21.88 -10.23 23.27
C ALA A 339 -21.92 -9.14 24.36
N GLU A 340 -21.14 -8.07 24.23
CA GLU A 340 -20.99 -7.00 25.25
C GLU A 340 -21.67 -5.68 24.83
N VAL A 341 -22.46 -5.68 23.75
CA VAL A 341 -23.18 -4.51 23.22
C VAL A 341 -24.71 -4.68 23.34
N VAL A 342 -25.16 -5.70 24.07
CA VAL A 342 -26.58 -5.92 24.38
C VAL A 342 -26.70 -6.16 25.89
N ASP A 343 -26.44 -5.11 26.67
CA ASP A 343 -26.96 -4.92 28.03
C ASP A 343 -26.89 -3.42 28.39
#